data_AF-A0A7S1U741-F1
#
_entry.id   AF-A0A7S1U741-F1
#
_cell.length_a   1.000
_cell.length_b   1.000
_cell.length_c   1.000
_cell.angle_alpha   90.00
_cell.angle_beta   90.00
_cell.angle_gamma   90.00
#
_symmetry.space_group_name_H-M   'P 1'
#
loop_
_entity.id
_entity.type
_entity.pdbx_description
1 polymer ?
#
loop_
_entity_poly.entity_id
_entity_poly.type
_entity_poly.pdbx_seq_one_letter_code
_entity_poly.pdbx_strand_id
1 'polypeptide(L)'
;ERDEAASGMIAAKYNSRIRAVFLHCVSADGRVAQLPSDRAIGHDDGSETPVVYFRTYVGAAHKAAELGLMSDDGVRRVIQAARGALRGVPRSSDKWQDLNADISEAEAAMRRPGMPWAFERLLERRWPSVPLPVGPKAL
;
A
#
# COMPACT_ATOMS: atom_id res chain seq x y z
N GLU A 1 4.65 -6.10 -17.10
CA GLU A 1 5.82 -6.95 -17.42
C GLU A 1 7.17 -6.31 -17.11
N ARG A 2 7.56 -5.20 -17.76
CA ARG A 2 8.88 -4.56 -17.49
C ARG A 2 9.02 -4.02 -16.07
N ASP A 3 7.99 -3.33 -15.57
CA ASP A 3 8.00 -2.77 -14.20
C ASP A 3 8.05 -3.86 -13.13
N GLU A 4 7.44 -5.02 -13.42
CA GLU A 4 7.44 -6.16 -12.52
C GLU A 4 8.81 -6.85 -12.46
N ALA A 5 9.44 -7.09 -13.62
CA ALA A 5 10.81 -7.60 -13.66
C ALA A 5 11.80 -6.65 -12.96
N ALA A 6 11.65 -5.34 -13.19
CA ALA A 6 12.45 -4.32 -12.52
C ALA A 6 12.24 -4.32 -11.01
N SER A 7 11.00 -4.46 -10.54
CA SER A 7 10.69 -4.56 -9.10
C SER A 7 11.41 -5.75 -8.45
N GLY A 8 11.44 -6.89 -9.13
CA GLY A 8 12.15 -8.10 -8.70
C GLY A 8 13.64 -7.85 -8.53
N MET A 9 14.26 -7.30 -9.57
CA MET A 9 15.70 -7.02 -9.59
C MET A 9 16.10 -5.97 -8.54
N ILE A 10 15.33 -4.90 -8.41
CA ILE A 10 15.61 -3.80 -7.47
C ILE A 10 15.46 -4.29 -6.03
N ALA A 11 14.38 -5.02 -5.72
CA ALA A 11 14.15 -5.57 -4.39
C ALA A 11 15.21 -6.60 -4.02
N ALA A 12 15.62 -7.47 -4.95
CA ALA A 12 16.70 -8.43 -4.70
C ALA A 12 18.05 -7.73 -4.49
N LYS A 13 18.40 -6.76 -5.36
CA LYS A 13 19.68 -6.03 -5.29
C LYS A 13 19.82 -5.15 -4.06
N TYR A 14 18.73 -4.52 -3.62
CA TYR A 14 18.70 -3.59 -2.48
C TYR A 14 17.82 -4.11 -1.36
N ASN A 15 17.84 -5.42 -1.15
CA ASN A 15 16.98 -6.08 -0.16
C ASN A 15 17.15 -5.52 1.25
N SER A 16 18.33 -4.98 1.58
CA SER A 16 18.66 -4.34 2.87
C SER A 16 18.24 -2.87 2.96
N ARG A 17 17.52 -2.34 1.98
CA ARG A 17 17.08 -0.94 1.93
C ARG A 17 15.62 -0.77 1.55
N ILE A 18 14.96 -1.83 1.08
CA ILE A 18 13.59 -1.78 0.57
C ILE A 18 12.70 -2.64 1.45
N ARG A 19 11.77 -2.00 2.16
CA ARG A 19 10.81 -2.67 3.05
C ARG A 19 9.60 -3.24 2.32
N ALA A 20 9.21 -2.64 1.20
CA ALA A 20 8.12 -3.08 0.34
C ALA A 20 8.22 -2.40 -1.03
N VAL A 21 7.65 -3.02 -2.05
CA VAL A 21 7.48 -2.42 -3.39
C VAL A 21 5.99 -2.28 -3.68
N PHE A 22 5.60 -1.10 -4.15
CA PHE A 22 4.23 -0.78 -4.53
C PHE A 22 4.16 -0.63 -6.05
N LEU A 23 3.33 -1.44 -6.71
CA LEU A 23 3.14 -1.43 -8.16
C LEU A 23 1.74 -0.92 -8.53
N HIS A 24 1.71 0.20 -9.24
CA HIS A 24 0.47 0.80 -9.71
C HIS A 24 -0.03 0.07 -10.95
N CYS A 25 -1.22 -0.52 -10.87
CA CYS A 25 -1.87 -1.18 -12.00
C CYS A 25 -2.82 -0.21 -12.69
N VAL A 26 -2.36 0.34 -13.81
CA VAL A 26 -3.18 1.10 -14.75
C VAL A 26 -3.73 0.16 -15.81
N SER A 27 -4.99 0.38 -16.22
CA SER A 27 -5.51 -0.24 -17.43
C SER A 27 -5.14 0.60 -18.63
N ALA A 28 -4.56 -0.02 -19.66
CA ALA A 28 -4.25 0.65 -20.92
C ALA A 28 -5.52 1.00 -21.74
N ASP A 29 -6.64 0.31 -21.48
CA ASP A 29 -7.78 0.27 -22.41
C ASP A 29 -9.09 0.79 -21.77
N GLY A 30 -9.02 1.37 -20.56
CA GLY A 30 -10.20 1.81 -19.80
C GLY A 30 -11.07 0.67 -19.26
N ARG A 31 -10.71 -0.60 -19.50
CA ARG A 31 -11.34 -1.76 -18.85
C ARG A 31 -10.77 -1.93 -17.45
N VAL A 32 -11.57 -2.36 -16.47
CA VAL A 32 -11.03 -2.68 -15.13
C VAL A 32 -10.03 -3.84 -15.28
N ALA A 33 -8.72 -3.54 -15.29
CA ALA A 33 -7.69 -4.57 -15.35
C ALA A 33 -7.81 -5.44 -14.11
N GLN A 34 -7.72 -6.75 -14.20
CA GLN A 34 -7.71 -7.57 -12.98
C GLN A 34 -6.44 -7.21 -12.18
N LEU A 35 -6.62 -6.82 -10.91
CA LEU A 35 -5.48 -6.49 -10.06
C LEU A 35 -4.75 -7.80 -9.76
N PRO A 36 -3.43 -7.91 -10.01
CA PRO A 36 -2.67 -9.09 -9.59
C PRO A 36 -2.75 -9.27 -8.08
N SER A 37 -2.66 -10.52 -7.63
CA SER A 37 -2.49 -10.80 -6.22
C SER A 37 -1.14 -10.29 -5.73
N ASP A 38 -1.12 -9.73 -4.51
CA ASP A 38 0.12 -9.37 -3.84
C ASP A 38 1.01 -10.60 -3.66
N ARG A 39 2.32 -10.37 -3.63
CA ARG A 39 3.32 -11.44 -3.51
C ARG A 39 4.50 -10.99 -2.64
N ALA A 40 5.42 -11.91 -2.41
CA ALA A 40 6.66 -11.65 -1.70
C ALA A 40 7.86 -12.05 -2.57
N ILE A 41 8.96 -11.32 -2.43
CA ILE A 41 10.27 -11.68 -3.00
C ILE A 41 11.12 -12.19 -1.85
N GLY A 42 11.41 -13.49 -1.84
CA GLY A 42 12.32 -14.10 -0.87
C GLY A 42 13.78 -13.72 -1.13
N HIS A 43 14.57 -13.67 -0.06
CA HIS A 43 15.99 -13.35 -0.07
C HIS A 43 16.80 -14.48 0.57
N ASP A 44 18.10 -14.52 0.25
CA ASP A 44 19.02 -15.56 0.74
C ASP A 44 19.15 -15.58 2.28
N ASP A 45 18.89 -14.44 2.94
CA ASP A 45 18.88 -14.31 4.41
C ASP A 45 17.57 -14.80 5.06
N GLY A 46 16.66 -15.38 4.27
CA GLY A 46 15.36 -15.88 4.71
C GLY A 46 14.33 -14.79 5.00
N SER A 47 14.64 -13.52 4.71
CA SER A 47 13.66 -12.44 4.74
C SER A 47 12.92 -12.32 3.42
N GLU A 48 11.85 -11.51 3.41
CA GLU A 48 11.08 -11.25 2.21
C GLU A 48 10.77 -9.76 2.04
N THR A 49 10.70 -9.32 0.79
CA THR A 49 10.17 -8.00 0.44
C THR A 49 8.77 -8.15 -0.16
N PRO A 50 7.72 -7.62 0.50
CA PRO A 50 6.38 -7.55 -0.07
C PRO A 50 6.37 -6.76 -1.38
N VAL A 51 5.63 -7.26 -2.37
CA VAL A 51 5.25 -6.56 -3.59
C VAL A 51 3.74 -6.47 -3.62
N VAL A 52 3.24 -5.25 -3.48
CA VAL A 52 1.81 -4.98 -3.39
C VAL A 52 1.33 -4.24 -4.63
N TYR A 53 0.23 -4.71 -5.19
CA TYR A 53 -0.41 -4.09 -6.34
C TYR A 53 -1.55 -3.21 -5.86
N PHE A 54 -1.72 -2.04 -6.50
CA PHE A 54 -2.77 -1.09 -6.15
C PHE A 54 -3.29 -0.35 -7.38
N ARG A 55 -4.53 0.17 -7.28
CA ARG A 55 -5.15 1.02 -8.32
C ARG A 55 -5.16 2.48 -7.93
N THR A 56 -5.55 2.80 -6.70
CA THR A 56 -5.55 4.17 -6.21
C THR A 56 -4.52 4.35 -5.11
N TYR A 57 -4.11 5.60 -4.90
CA TYR A 57 -3.23 5.92 -3.78
C TYR A 57 -3.87 5.63 -2.42
N VAL A 58 -5.21 5.53 -2.32
CA VAL A 58 -5.87 5.06 -1.10
C VAL A 58 -5.60 3.57 -0.90
N GLY A 59 -5.73 2.75 -1.94
CA GLY A 59 -5.36 1.34 -1.88
C GLY A 59 -3.88 1.13 -1.50
N ALA A 60 -2.98 1.93 -2.07
CA ALA A 60 -1.57 1.93 -1.67
C ALA A 60 -1.37 2.28 -0.19
N ALA A 61 -2.01 3.35 0.29
CA ALA A 61 -1.90 3.78 1.68
C ALA A 61 -2.46 2.75 2.65
N HIS A 62 -3.59 2.13 2.31
CA HIS A 62 -4.18 1.06 3.09
C HIS A 62 -3.22 -0.14 3.24
N LYS A 63 -2.67 -0.65 2.13
CA LYS A 63 -1.70 -1.75 2.18
C LYS A 63 -0.43 -1.36 2.92
N ALA A 64 0.02 -0.11 2.80
CA ALA A 64 1.14 0.40 3.59
C ALA A 64 0.85 0.36 5.09
N ALA A 65 -0.39 0.63 5.50
CA ALA A 65 -0.79 0.53 6.90
C ALA A 65 -0.84 -0.92 7.39
N GLU A 66 -1.34 -1.85 6.58
CA GLU A 66 -1.30 -3.29 6.89
C GLU A 66 0.13 -3.84 7.04
N LEU A 67 1.08 -3.26 6.31
CA LEU A 67 2.50 -3.55 6.42
C LEU A 67 3.20 -2.79 7.56
N GLY A 68 2.49 -1.99 8.37
CA GLY A 68 3.10 -1.17 9.44
C GLY A 68 4.07 -0.10 8.91
N LEU A 69 3.95 0.29 7.64
CA LEU A 69 4.73 1.35 7.00
C LEU A 69 4.04 2.72 7.09
N MET A 70 2.76 2.73 7.44
CA MET A 70 1.94 3.94 7.58
C MET A 70 0.96 3.78 8.74
N SER A 71 0.62 4.88 9.42
CA SER A 71 -0.43 4.88 10.43
C SER A 71 -1.82 5.12 9.80
N ASP A 72 -2.87 4.73 10.50
CA ASP A 72 -4.26 5.02 10.13
C ASP A 72 -4.51 6.51 9.84
N ASP A 73 -3.88 7.40 10.63
CA ASP A 73 -3.96 8.84 10.39
C ASP A 73 -3.31 9.25 9.06
N GLY A 74 -2.22 8.58 8.68
CA GLY A 74 -1.62 8.71 7.35
C GLY A 74 -2.60 8.32 6.25
N VAL A 75 -3.27 7.16 6.40
CA VAL A 75 -4.30 6.69 5.46
C VAL A 75 -5.44 7.71 5.34
N ARG A 76 -5.96 8.21 6.46
CA ARG A 76 -7.03 9.22 6.47
C ARG A 76 -6.63 10.48 5.70
N ARG A 77 -5.39 10.96 5.83
CA ARG A 77 -4.90 12.12 5.06
C ARG A 77 -4.87 11.84 3.56
N VAL A 78 -4.45 10.64 3.15
CA VAL A 78 -4.45 10.24 1.74
C VAL A 78 -5.88 10.18 1.19
N ILE A 79 -6.84 9.66 1.95
CA ILE A 79 -8.26 9.65 1.57
C ILE A 79 -8.76 11.08 1.31
N GLN A 80 -8.47 12.03 2.21
CA GLN A 80 -8.90 13.42 2.04
C GLN A 80 -8.24 14.07 0.82
N ALA A 81 -6.94 13.84 0.61
CA ALA A 81 -6.23 14.34 -0.56
C ALA A 81 -6.82 13.78 -1.87
N ALA A 82 -7.11 12.47 -1.92
CA ALA A 82 -7.67 11.81 -3.09
C ALA A 82 -9.09 12.32 -3.42
N ARG A 83 -9.96 12.48 -2.41
CA ARG A 83 -11.28 13.13 -2.58
C ARG A 83 -11.13 14.56 -3.10
N GLY A 84 -10.15 15.29 -2.56
CA GLY A 84 -9.84 16.66 -2.98
C GLY A 84 -9.39 16.77 -4.43
N ALA A 85 -8.60 15.80 -4.90
CA ALA A 85 -8.08 15.73 -6.27
C ALA A 85 -9.16 15.43 -7.32
N LEU A 86 -10.26 14.79 -6.93
CA LEU A 86 -11.40 14.53 -7.81
C LEU A 86 -12.50 15.61 -7.73
N ARG A 87 -12.24 16.75 -7.09
CA ARG A 87 -13.17 17.90 -7.13
C ARG A 87 -13.35 18.36 -8.58
N GLY A 88 -14.59 18.31 -9.06
CA GLY A 88 -14.95 18.64 -10.45
C GLY A 88 -15.01 17.44 -11.40
N VAL A 89 -14.60 16.24 -10.97
CA VAL A 89 -14.81 15.00 -11.74
C VAL A 89 -16.24 14.48 -11.45
N PRO A 90 -17.04 14.13 -12.48
CA PRO A 90 -18.38 13.58 -12.28
C PRO A 90 -18.38 12.35 -11.36
N ARG A 91 -19.27 12.32 -10.37
CA ARG A 91 -19.34 11.24 -9.37
C ARG A 91 -19.61 9.85 -9.96
N SER A 92 -20.19 9.78 -11.16
CA SER A 92 -20.42 8.54 -11.90
C SER A 92 -19.17 7.98 -12.58
N SER A 93 -18.07 8.74 -12.67
CA SER A 93 -16.86 8.31 -13.37
C SER A 93 -16.20 7.10 -12.69
N ASP A 94 -15.50 6.28 -13.48
CA ASP A 94 -14.75 5.11 -12.99
C ASP A 94 -13.70 5.50 -11.93
N LYS A 95 -13.10 6.69 -12.04
CA LYS A 95 -12.18 7.24 -11.03
C LYS A 95 -12.80 7.32 -9.63
N TRP A 96 -14.07 7.71 -9.55
CA TRP A 96 -14.80 7.75 -8.28
C TRP A 96 -15.21 6.36 -7.82
N GLN A 97 -15.52 5.44 -8.75
CA GLN A 97 -15.85 4.06 -8.41
C GLN A 97 -14.64 3.35 -7.78
N ASP A 98 -13.47 3.40 -8.44
CA ASP A 98 -12.21 2.84 -7.94
C ASP A 98 -11.83 3.45 -6.58
N LEU A 99 -11.91 4.79 -6.46
CA LEU A 99 -11.59 5.47 -5.21
C LEU A 99 -12.55 5.07 -4.07
N ASN A 100 -13.84 4.97 -4.34
CA ASN A 100 -14.81 4.61 -3.31
C ASN A 100 -14.66 3.16 -2.85
N ALA A 101 -14.30 2.24 -3.76
CA ALA A 101 -13.99 0.86 -3.41
C ALA A 101 -12.80 0.80 -2.44
N ASP A 102 -11.68 1.44 -2.80
CA ASP A 102 -10.46 1.47 -1.97
C ASP A 102 -10.68 2.19 -0.62
N ILE A 103 -11.49 3.26 -0.59
CA ILE A 103 -11.87 3.94 0.65
C ILE A 103 -12.68 3.02 1.56
N SER A 104 -13.67 2.33 1.00
CA SER A 104 -14.55 1.43 1.76
C SER A 104 -13.74 0.31 2.41
N GLU A 105 -12.80 -0.28 1.66
CA GLU A 105 -11.89 -1.31 2.15
C GLU A 105 -10.97 -0.77 3.26
N ALA A 106 -10.33 0.38 3.03
CA ALA A 106 -9.46 1.01 4.03
C ALA A 106 -10.19 1.35 5.33
N GLU A 107 -11.40 1.92 5.23
CA GLU A 107 -12.23 2.24 6.39
C GLU A 107 -12.74 0.98 7.11
N ALA A 108 -13.01 -0.11 6.38
CA ALA A 108 -13.37 -1.40 6.98
C ALA A 108 -12.17 -2.00 7.75
N ALA A 109 -10.97 -1.93 7.19
CA ALA A 109 -9.75 -2.41 7.84
C ALA A 109 -9.43 -1.64 9.13
N MET A 110 -9.46 -0.30 9.10
CA MET A 110 -9.21 0.55 10.28
C MET A 110 -10.23 0.35 11.41
N ARG A 111 -11.42 -0.19 11.12
CA ARG A 111 -12.47 -0.45 12.12
C ARG A 111 -12.31 -1.80 12.82
N ARG A 112 -11.50 -2.72 12.28
CA ARG A 112 -11.26 -4.02 12.91
C ARG A 112 -10.25 -3.82 14.04
N PRO A 113 -10.63 -4.02 15.32
CA PRO A 113 -9.68 -3.91 16.43
C PRO A 113 -8.69 -5.08 16.34
N GLY A 114 -7.46 -4.76 15.94
CA GLY A 114 -6.33 -5.68 15.82
C GLY A 114 -6.48 -6.77 14.76
N MET A 115 -5.79 -6.64 13.62
CA MET A 115 -5.39 -7.72 12.68
C MET A 115 -4.79 -7.11 11.38
N PRO A 116 -4.02 -7.84 10.53
CA PRO A 116 -3.52 -9.22 10.62
C PRO A 116 -1.98 -9.39 10.50
N TRP A 117 -1.53 -10.60 10.85
CA TRP A 117 -0.22 -10.98 11.42
C TRP A 117 0.69 -11.72 10.41
N ALA A 118 0.58 -11.42 9.11
CA ALA A 118 1.44 -12.04 8.10
C ALA A 118 2.78 -11.28 7.97
N PHE A 119 2.72 -9.96 7.83
CA PHE A 119 3.91 -9.15 7.49
C PHE A 119 4.63 -8.52 8.69
N GLU A 120 3.96 -8.38 9.84
CA GLU A 120 4.60 -7.87 11.07
C GLU A 120 5.77 -8.78 11.49
N ARG A 121 5.58 -10.10 11.45
CA ARG A 121 6.66 -11.09 11.68
C ARG A 121 7.80 -11.03 10.64
N LEU A 122 7.49 -10.62 9.40
CA LEU A 122 8.49 -10.50 8.32
C LEU A 122 9.33 -9.23 8.50
N LEU A 123 8.70 -8.12 8.88
CA LEU A 123 9.40 -6.85 9.07
C LEU A 123 10.16 -6.81 10.41
N GLU A 124 9.63 -7.38 11.49
CA GLU A 124 10.33 -7.42 12.78
C GLU A 124 11.62 -8.26 12.74
N ARG A 125 11.65 -9.34 11.94
CA ARG A 125 12.85 -10.19 11.79
C ARG A 125 14.06 -9.46 11.20
N ARG A 126 13.82 -8.44 10.37
CA ARG A 126 14.90 -7.75 9.63
C ARG A 126 15.01 -6.26 9.95
N TRP A 127 13.93 -5.63 10.37
CA TRP A 127 13.84 -4.23 10.80
C TRP A 127 13.13 -4.11 12.15
N PRO A 128 13.79 -4.50 13.25
CA PRO A 128 13.27 -4.18 14.58
C PRO A 128 13.22 -2.65 14.75
N SER A 129 11.99 -2.14 14.86
CA SER A 129 11.63 -0.83 15.41
C SER A 129 12.34 0.39 14.77
N VAL A 130 11.86 0.86 13.62
CA VAL A 130 11.93 2.30 13.32
C VAL A 130 10.73 2.95 14.03
N PRO A 131 10.93 3.92 14.94
CA PRO A 131 9.80 4.58 15.58
C PRO A 131 8.90 5.18 14.50
N LEU A 132 7.61 4.83 14.50
CA LEU A 132 6.62 5.56 13.72
C LEU A 132 6.70 7.04 14.11
N PRO A 133 6.49 7.99 13.18
CA PRO A 133 6.42 9.39 13.52
C PRO A 133 5.27 9.58 14.51
N VAL A 134 5.63 9.71 15.79
CA VAL A 134 4.71 10.17 16.84
C VAL A 134 4.22 11.53 16.39
N GLY A 135 2.89 11.63 16.21
CA GLY A 135 2.22 12.90 15.95
C GLY A 135 2.63 13.96 16.98
N PRO A 136 2.46 15.26 16.65
CA PRO A 136 2.98 16.33 17.48
C PRO A 136 2.51 16.15 18.93
N LYS A 137 3.47 16.08 19.85
CA LYS A 137 3.21 16.20 21.28
C LYS A 137 2.51 17.55 21.47
N ALA A 138 1.29 17.50 21.99
CA ALA A 138 0.61 18.70 22.48
C ALA A 138 1.54 19.39 23.49
N LEU A 139 1.74 20.68 23.26
CA LEU A 139 2.49 21.59 24.13
C LEU A 139 1.78 21.75 25.48
#